data_AF-A0A938ZNT9-F1
#
_entry.id   AF-A0A938ZNT9-F1
#
_cell.length_a   1.000
_cell.length_b   1.000
_cell.length_c   1.000
_cell.angle_alpha   90.00
_cell.angle_beta   90.00
_cell.angle_gamma   90.00
#
_symmetry.space_group_name_H-M   'P 1'
#
loop_
_entity.id
_entity.type
_entity.pdbx_description
1 polymer ?
#
loop_
_entity_poly.entity_id
_entity_poly.type
_entity_poly.pdbx_seq_one_letter_code
_entity_poly.pdbx_strand_id
1 'polypeptide(L)'
;MKTLQALMPIAVGLLTLTVASSVNAQPIIDTVDNGNLSVTGMTRGSGCTVLFSPQGELVQNGRSCSSKEIGKAQAAIDTYLREQGAPERNSDDSMRQKLTLICYGEGRKPGIESRNSYEWNSRRHRYELQNRVESSTNEFDSEVQVEIRNMQGKIHLGGKLIPPIHSGGTNGWWNLKDLRVTPEQITGKYQVNGLNHPRVEIDRRSGRIAINGIEHFRGTCDSGDWSSGRTRF
;
A
#
# COMPACT_ATOMS: atom_id res chain seq x y z
N MET A 1 58.00 66.93 -5.05
CA MET A 1 57.71 65.51 -5.38
C MET A 1 58.02 64.67 -4.14
N LYS A 2 57.18 63.66 -3.81
CA LYS A 2 57.07 62.86 -2.55
C LYS A 2 56.13 63.53 -1.52
N THR A 3 54.82 63.28 -1.43
CA THR A 3 53.98 62.07 -1.16
C THR A 3 54.41 61.24 0.05
N LEU A 4 53.54 61.22 1.08
CA LEU A 4 53.14 60.09 1.97
C LEU A 4 52.28 60.67 3.12
N GLN A 5 50.95 60.66 2.96
CA GLN A 5 49.98 59.65 3.44
C GLN A 5 49.69 59.74 4.95
N ALA A 6 48.55 60.38 5.25
CA ALA A 6 47.86 60.29 6.52
C ALA A 6 47.04 58.98 6.58
N LEU A 7 47.27 58.18 7.62
CA LEU A 7 46.49 56.99 7.95
C LEU A 7 45.22 57.41 8.72
N MET A 8 44.05 57.13 8.15
CA MET A 8 42.78 57.11 8.86
C MET A 8 42.62 55.79 9.63
N PRO A 9 42.07 55.79 10.84
CA PRO A 9 41.62 54.55 11.48
C PRO A 9 40.26 54.13 10.90
N ILE A 10 40.22 52.95 10.30
CA ILE A 10 38.97 52.29 9.93
C ILE A 10 38.38 51.70 11.23
N ALA A 11 37.30 52.31 11.71
CA ALA A 11 36.47 51.75 12.77
C ALA A 11 35.76 50.50 12.23
N VAL A 12 36.28 49.33 12.56
CA VAL A 12 35.58 48.05 12.34
C VAL A 12 34.46 47.96 13.37
N GLY A 13 33.26 48.34 12.96
CA GLY A 13 32.04 48.11 13.72
C GLY A 13 31.82 46.61 13.88
N LEU A 14 32.03 46.12 15.11
CA LEU A 14 31.65 44.77 15.51
C LEU A 14 30.12 44.72 15.53
N LEU A 15 29.50 44.29 14.41
CA LEU A 15 28.11 43.90 14.40
C LEU A 15 27.99 42.62 15.23
N THR A 16 27.59 42.77 16.50
CA THR A 16 27.09 41.66 17.30
C THR A 16 25.76 41.23 16.70
N LEU A 17 25.80 40.22 15.83
CA LEU A 17 24.62 39.44 15.46
C LEU A 17 24.16 38.69 16.72
N THR A 18 23.28 39.32 17.49
CA THR A 18 22.41 38.61 18.43
C THR A 18 21.46 37.76 17.59
N VAL A 19 21.85 36.52 17.32
CA VAL A 19 20.94 35.50 16.84
C VAL A 19 19.98 35.22 17.98
N ALA A 20 18.85 35.93 17.99
CA ALA A 20 17.68 35.56 18.77
C ALA A 20 17.19 34.22 18.22
N SER A 21 17.76 33.13 18.75
CA SER A 21 17.27 31.79 18.52
C SER A 21 15.88 31.74 19.14
N SER A 22 14.84 31.73 18.32
CA SER A 22 13.53 31.33 18.77
C SER A 22 13.66 29.89 19.26
N VAL A 23 13.79 29.72 20.57
CA VAL A 23 13.79 28.39 21.21
C VAL A 23 12.38 27.86 21.04
N ASN A 24 12.13 27.23 19.89
CA ASN A 24 10.94 26.42 19.65
C ASN A 24 10.88 25.38 20.77
N ALA A 25 9.71 25.18 21.37
CA ALA A 25 9.53 24.14 22.38
C ALA A 25 9.91 22.79 21.76
N GLN A 26 10.99 22.18 22.27
CA GLN A 26 11.48 20.89 21.82
C GLN A 26 11.07 19.83 22.86
N PRO A 27 10.61 18.66 22.40
CA PRO A 27 10.32 17.55 23.29
C PRO A 27 11.62 17.07 23.95
N ILE A 28 11.57 16.86 25.26
CA ILE A 28 12.66 16.26 26.05
C ILE A 28 12.25 14.83 26.33
N ILE A 29 13.17 13.89 26.11
CA ILE A 29 12.96 12.46 26.29
C ILE A 29 13.90 11.97 27.37
N ASP A 30 13.34 11.43 28.45
CA ASP A 30 14.07 10.89 29.58
C ASP A 30 13.72 9.40 29.77
N THR A 31 14.68 8.57 30.16
CA THR A 31 14.41 7.19 30.56
C THR A 31 14.06 7.15 32.04
N VAL A 32 12.99 6.46 32.41
CA VAL A 32 12.59 6.24 33.81
C VAL A 32 12.99 4.85 34.30
N ASP A 33 12.98 4.63 35.62
CA ASP A 33 13.59 3.46 36.29
C ASP A 33 13.15 2.07 35.79
N ASN A 34 11.97 1.96 35.16
CA ASN A 34 11.45 0.71 34.59
C ASN A 34 11.81 0.52 33.10
N GLY A 35 12.67 1.37 32.54
CA GLY A 35 13.05 1.37 31.12
C GLY A 35 12.06 2.10 30.20
N ASN A 36 10.95 2.61 30.73
CA ASN A 36 10.02 3.41 29.95
C ASN A 36 10.63 4.78 29.58
N LEU A 37 10.10 5.39 28.54
CA LEU A 37 10.50 6.70 28.04
C LEU A 37 9.44 7.74 28.42
N SER A 38 9.87 8.81 29.08
CA SER A 38 9.04 9.95 29.43
C SER A 38 9.29 11.08 28.44
N VAL A 39 8.23 11.66 27.89
CA VAL A 39 8.30 12.82 27.01
C VAL A 39 7.64 14.03 27.66
N THR A 40 8.40 15.11 27.75
CA THR A 40 7.96 16.42 28.29
C THR A 40 8.33 17.56 27.33
N GLY A 41 7.98 18.80 27.65
CA GLY A 41 8.45 19.97 26.89
C GLY A 41 7.85 20.16 25.48
N MET A 42 6.86 19.35 25.09
CA MET A 42 6.21 19.41 23.76
C MET A 42 5.58 20.78 23.44
N THR A 43 5.12 21.49 24.46
CA THR A 43 4.56 22.83 24.37
C THR A 43 5.10 23.68 25.52
N ARG A 44 5.39 24.96 25.23
CA ARG A 44 5.95 25.86 26.23
C ARG A 44 4.93 26.09 27.36
N GLY A 45 5.34 25.84 28.60
CA GLY A 45 4.49 25.99 29.78
C GLY A 45 3.50 24.84 30.02
N SER A 46 3.51 23.79 29.20
CA SER A 46 2.69 22.61 29.46
C SER A 46 3.37 21.69 30.47
N GLY A 47 2.65 21.32 31.55
CA GLY A 47 3.04 20.23 32.44
C GLY A 47 2.67 18.83 31.90
N CYS A 48 2.38 18.71 30.61
CA CYS A 48 2.03 17.44 30.00
C CYS A 48 3.26 16.52 29.98
N THR A 49 3.09 15.31 30.52
CA THR A 49 4.06 14.22 30.48
C THR A 49 3.39 13.02 29.85
N VAL A 50 4.06 12.41 28.87
CA VAL A 50 3.57 11.20 28.19
C VAL A 50 4.60 10.10 28.36
N LEU A 51 4.16 8.92 28.77
CA LEU A 51 5.00 7.77 29.06
C LEU A 51 4.83 6.71 27.97
N PHE A 52 5.95 6.22 27.48
CA PHE A 52 6.04 5.20 26.45
C PHE A 52 6.83 4.00 26.96
N SER A 53 6.54 2.81 26.45
CA SER A 53 7.37 1.63 26.67
C SER A 53 8.73 1.79 25.96
N PRO A 54 9.74 0.95 26.26
CA PRO A 54 10.97 0.92 25.49
C PRO A 54 10.75 0.66 23.98
N GLN A 55 9.59 0.10 23.61
CA GLN A 55 9.20 -0.19 22.22
C GLN A 55 8.39 0.94 21.57
N GLY A 56 8.18 2.08 22.26
CA GLY A 56 7.46 3.23 21.73
C GLY A 56 5.93 3.15 21.83
N GLU A 57 5.38 2.18 22.57
CA GLU A 57 3.93 2.08 22.80
C GLU A 57 3.52 3.05 23.91
N LEU A 58 2.43 3.79 23.70
CA LEU A 58 1.88 4.70 24.72
C LEU A 58 1.40 3.90 25.94
N VAL A 59 2.05 4.10 27.08
CA VAL A 59 1.70 3.46 28.35
C VAL A 59 0.72 4.33 29.13
N GLN A 60 1.00 5.63 29.19
CA GLN A 60 0.21 6.57 29.97
C GLN A 60 0.38 7.99 29.46
N ASN A 61 -0.66 8.81 29.55
CA ASN A 61 -0.59 10.25 29.34
C ASN A 61 -1.08 11.00 30.59
N GLY A 62 -0.45 12.15 30.86
CA GLY A 62 -0.92 13.06 31.89
C GLY A 62 -2.33 13.58 31.58
N ARG A 63 -3.17 13.75 32.61
CA ARG A 63 -4.54 14.28 32.44
C ARG A 63 -4.59 15.68 31.82
N SER A 64 -3.49 16.43 31.91
CA SER A 64 -3.30 17.75 31.34
C SER A 64 -2.91 17.75 29.86
N CYS A 65 -2.71 16.57 29.26
CA CYS A 65 -2.24 16.45 27.88
C CYS A 65 -3.38 16.60 26.87
N SER A 66 -3.26 17.58 25.99
CA SER A 66 -4.11 17.69 24.79
C SER A 66 -3.73 16.65 23.73
N SER A 67 -4.65 16.30 22.84
CA SER A 67 -4.38 15.39 21.71
C SER A 67 -3.23 15.87 20.83
N LYS A 68 -3.02 17.19 20.72
CA LYS A 68 -1.91 17.78 19.98
C LYS A 68 -0.56 17.51 20.65
N GLU A 69 -0.52 17.54 21.99
CA GLU A 69 0.70 17.23 22.74
C GLU A 69 1.02 15.74 22.67
N ILE A 70 0.01 14.87 22.78
CA ILE A 70 0.19 13.43 22.60
C ILE A 70 0.77 13.13 21.20
N GLY A 71 0.24 13.77 20.15
CA GLY A 71 0.77 13.61 18.79
C GLY A 71 2.21 14.11 18.64
N LYS A 72 2.59 15.20 19.31
CA LYS A 72 3.99 15.67 19.34
C LYS A 72 4.90 14.72 20.11
N ALA A 73 4.44 14.17 21.23
CA ALA A 73 5.17 13.19 22.01
C ALA A 73 5.44 11.92 21.21
N GLN A 74 4.44 11.42 20.49
CA GLN A 74 4.59 10.26 19.62
C GLN A 74 5.66 10.51 18.55
N ALA A 75 5.57 11.63 17.83
CA ALA A 75 6.56 11.98 16.80
C ALA A 75 7.99 12.10 17.36
N ALA A 76 8.13 12.61 18.58
CA ALA A 76 9.43 12.71 19.26
C ALA A 76 10.02 11.33 19.57
N ILE A 77 9.20 10.42 20.10
CA ILE A 77 9.61 9.04 20.41
C ILE A 77 9.95 8.26 19.15
N ASP A 78 9.13 8.37 18.10
CA ASP A 78 9.39 7.70 16.83
C ASP A 78 10.74 8.15 16.24
N THR A 79 11.04 9.45 16.35
CA THR A 79 12.33 10.00 15.92
C THR A 79 13.49 9.46 16.78
N TYR A 80 13.33 9.46 18.10
CA TYR A 80 14.34 8.97 19.03
C TYR A 80 14.64 7.48 18.85
N LEU A 81 13.62 6.64 18.75
CA LEU A 81 13.80 5.19 18.56
C LEU A 81 14.45 4.86 17.22
N ARG A 82 14.15 5.63 16.18
CA ARG A 82 14.82 5.53 14.87
C ARG A 82 16.31 5.89 14.97
N GLU A 83 16.68 6.88 15.78
CA GLU A 83 18.08 7.25 16.01
C GLU A 83 18.84 6.26 16.89
N GLN A 84 18.16 5.60 17.83
CA GLN A 84 18.74 4.58 18.71
C GLN A 84 18.88 3.20 18.04
N GLY A 85 18.48 3.05 16.77
CA GLY A 85 18.59 1.77 16.05
C GLY A 85 17.66 0.67 16.58
N ALA A 86 16.54 1.04 17.21
CA ALA A 86 15.50 0.06 17.54
C ALA A 86 15.02 -0.63 16.25
N PRO A 87 14.83 -1.96 16.23
CA PRO A 87 14.39 -2.67 15.03
C PRO A 87 13.07 -2.06 14.57
N GLU A 88 13.08 -1.54 13.34
CA GLU A 88 11.91 -0.92 12.71
C GLU A 88 10.70 -1.85 12.84
N ARG A 89 9.78 -1.47 13.73
CA ARG A 89 8.48 -2.12 13.81
C ARG A 89 7.72 -1.66 12.57
N ASN A 90 7.73 -2.48 11.52
CA ASN A 90 6.84 -2.38 10.35
C ASN A 90 5.36 -2.56 10.78
N SER A 91 4.82 -1.61 11.54
CA SER A 91 3.50 -1.73 12.17
C SER A 91 2.59 -0.54 11.94
N ASP A 92 2.98 0.43 11.10
CA ASP A 92 2.17 1.66 10.93
C ASP A 92 2.00 2.10 9.48
N ASP A 93 1.88 1.14 8.56
CA ASP A 93 1.40 1.38 7.20
C ASP A 93 -0.05 0.87 7.02
N SER A 94 -0.57 0.04 7.93
CA SER A 94 -1.91 -0.57 7.80
C SER A 94 -3.09 0.40 8.02
N MET A 95 -2.88 1.59 8.61
CA MET A 95 -3.96 2.59 8.78
C MET A 95 -3.94 3.71 7.73
N ARG A 96 -2.95 3.78 6.83
CA ARG A 96 -2.88 4.79 5.75
C ARG A 96 -2.51 4.23 4.37
N GLN A 97 -2.46 2.90 4.20
CA GLN A 97 -2.20 2.25 2.91
C GLN A 97 -3.26 2.61 1.87
N LYS A 98 -2.92 3.59 1.02
CA LYS A 98 -3.45 3.73 -0.32
C LYS A 98 -2.55 2.91 -1.22
N LEU A 99 -2.98 1.70 -1.56
CA LEU A 99 -2.25 0.84 -2.47
C LEU A 99 -3.02 0.73 -3.78
N THR A 100 -2.32 0.94 -4.89
CA THR A 100 -2.83 0.65 -6.22
C THR A 100 -1.87 -0.31 -6.91
N LEU A 101 -2.38 -1.45 -7.35
CA LEU A 101 -1.65 -2.47 -8.09
C LEU A 101 -2.24 -2.55 -9.50
N ILE A 102 -1.36 -2.66 -10.50
CA ILE A 102 -1.75 -3.03 -11.86
C ILE A 102 -1.09 -4.36 -12.15
N CYS A 103 -1.88 -5.34 -12.57
CA CYS A 103 -1.41 -6.71 -12.76
C CYS A 103 -1.67 -7.18 -14.17
N TYR A 104 -0.65 -7.74 -14.79
CA TYR A 104 -0.68 -8.27 -16.14
C TYR A 104 -0.48 -9.78 -16.09
N GLY A 105 -1.22 -10.49 -16.92
CA GLY A 105 -1.09 -11.94 -16.97
C GLY A 105 -2.06 -12.61 -17.91
N GLU A 106 -2.11 -13.92 -17.76
CA GLU A 106 -2.91 -14.81 -18.58
C GLU A 106 -4.03 -15.44 -17.75
N GLY A 107 -5.17 -15.61 -18.37
CA GLY A 107 -6.32 -16.30 -17.81
C GLY A 107 -6.79 -17.43 -18.68
N ARG A 108 -7.49 -18.36 -18.05
CA ARG A 108 -8.12 -19.52 -18.68
C ARG A 108 -9.58 -19.53 -18.31
N LYS A 109 -10.45 -19.77 -19.29
CA LYS A 109 -11.88 -19.95 -19.06
C LYS A 109 -12.46 -21.11 -19.85
N PRO A 110 -13.50 -21.78 -19.34
CA PRO A 110 -14.23 -22.78 -20.11
C PRO A 110 -14.79 -22.17 -21.40
N GLY A 111 -14.67 -22.94 -22.49
CA GLY A 111 -15.19 -22.63 -23.81
C GLY A 111 -16.01 -23.78 -24.36
N ILE A 112 -16.76 -23.49 -25.42
CA ILE A 112 -17.42 -24.48 -26.25
C ILE A 112 -16.94 -24.24 -27.67
N GLU A 113 -16.41 -25.27 -28.31
CA GLU A 113 -15.91 -25.21 -29.69
C GLU A 113 -16.66 -26.23 -30.54
N SER A 114 -17.08 -25.82 -31.75
CA SER A 114 -17.65 -26.73 -32.74
C SER A 114 -16.54 -27.15 -33.70
N ARG A 115 -16.17 -28.43 -33.67
CA ARG A 115 -15.17 -29.01 -34.59
C ARG A 115 -15.88 -29.85 -35.64
N ASN A 116 -15.49 -29.63 -36.89
CA ASN A 116 -15.95 -30.44 -38.00
C ASN A 116 -14.88 -31.48 -38.31
N SER A 117 -15.18 -32.75 -38.10
CA SER A 117 -14.28 -33.87 -38.40
C SER A 117 -14.91 -34.78 -39.45
N TYR A 118 -14.09 -35.39 -40.30
CA TYR A 118 -14.53 -36.48 -41.17
C TYR A 118 -14.37 -37.79 -40.41
N GLU A 119 -15.48 -38.42 -40.04
CA GLU A 119 -15.49 -39.71 -39.35
C GLU A 119 -15.95 -40.81 -40.34
N TRP A 120 -15.30 -41.97 -40.28
CA TRP A 120 -15.70 -43.12 -41.10
C TRP A 120 -16.99 -43.72 -40.57
N ASN A 121 -18.06 -43.65 -41.36
CA ASN A 121 -19.33 -44.28 -41.02
C ASN A 121 -19.34 -45.74 -41.50
N SER A 122 -19.13 -46.69 -40.59
CA SER A 122 -19.08 -48.13 -40.92
C SER A 122 -20.38 -48.68 -41.50
N ARG A 123 -21.54 -48.05 -41.24
CA ARG A 123 -22.83 -48.49 -41.80
C ARG A 123 -23.00 -48.06 -43.26
N ARG A 124 -22.45 -46.90 -43.61
CA ARG A 124 -22.56 -46.31 -44.97
C ARG A 124 -21.28 -46.43 -45.79
N HIS A 125 -20.23 -47.03 -45.23
CA HIS A 125 -18.92 -47.25 -45.86
C HIS A 125 -18.37 -45.99 -46.55
N ARG A 126 -18.51 -44.83 -45.89
CA ARG A 126 -18.01 -43.55 -46.39
C ARG A 126 -17.61 -42.64 -45.23
N TYR A 127 -16.67 -41.73 -45.50
CA TYR A 127 -16.41 -40.62 -44.60
C TYR A 127 -17.56 -39.61 -44.67
N GLU A 128 -18.09 -39.25 -43.50
CA GLU A 128 -19.15 -38.26 -43.36
C GLU A 128 -18.64 -37.11 -42.49
N LEU A 129 -19.07 -35.88 -42.84
CA LEU A 129 -18.79 -34.71 -42.02
C LEU A 129 -19.62 -34.81 -40.74
N GLN A 130 -18.94 -34.91 -39.60
CA GLN A 130 -19.49 -34.88 -38.27
C GLN A 130 -19.19 -33.52 -37.65
N ASN A 131 -20.22 -32.89 -37.09
CA ASN A 131 -20.07 -31.68 -36.30
C ASN A 131 -20.15 -32.08 -34.83
N ARG A 132 -19.01 -31.99 -34.13
CA ARG A 132 -18.95 -32.29 -32.71
C ARG A 132 -18.79 -31.00 -31.92
N VAL A 133 -19.64 -30.83 -30.91
CA VAL A 133 -19.53 -29.78 -29.92
C VAL A 133 -18.71 -30.32 -28.77
N GLU A 134 -17.55 -29.72 -28.52
CA GLU A 134 -16.63 -30.15 -27.45
C GLU A 134 -16.43 -29.02 -26.43
N SER A 135 -16.22 -29.39 -25.17
CA SER A 135 -15.80 -28.44 -24.14
C SER A 135 -14.32 -28.15 -24.33
N SER A 136 -13.97 -26.87 -24.40
CA SER A 136 -12.60 -26.40 -24.57
C SER A 136 -12.16 -25.50 -23.40
N THR A 137 -10.87 -25.18 -23.33
CA THR A 137 -10.35 -24.12 -22.45
C THR A 137 -9.77 -23.03 -23.34
N ASN A 138 -10.21 -21.80 -23.15
CA ASN A 138 -9.72 -20.64 -23.88
C ASN A 138 -8.73 -19.87 -23.01
N GLU A 139 -7.53 -19.65 -23.54
CA GLU A 139 -6.50 -18.78 -22.94
C GLU A 139 -6.67 -17.33 -23.40
N PHE A 140 -6.32 -16.38 -22.54
CA PHE A 140 -6.35 -14.97 -22.89
C PHE A 140 -5.42 -14.14 -22.02
N ASP A 141 -4.90 -13.04 -22.57
CA ASP A 141 -4.20 -12.03 -21.78
C ASP A 141 -5.18 -11.00 -21.22
N SER A 142 -4.88 -10.50 -20.02
CA SER A 142 -5.69 -9.45 -19.38
C SER A 142 -4.92 -8.60 -18.40
N GLU A 143 -5.50 -7.44 -18.10
CA GLU A 143 -5.06 -6.53 -17.05
C GLU A 143 -6.08 -6.56 -15.89
N VAL A 144 -5.57 -6.55 -14.66
CA VAL A 144 -6.35 -6.44 -13.43
C VAL A 144 -5.81 -5.29 -12.61
N GLN A 145 -6.68 -4.39 -12.18
CA GLN A 145 -6.30 -3.33 -11.25
C GLN A 145 -6.85 -3.62 -9.85
N VAL A 146 -6.05 -3.45 -8.81
CA VAL A 146 -6.51 -3.58 -7.41
C VAL A 146 -6.21 -2.29 -6.67
N GLU A 147 -7.24 -1.67 -6.11
CA GLU A 147 -7.11 -0.51 -5.24
C GLU A 147 -7.52 -0.86 -3.82
N ILE A 148 -6.69 -0.51 -2.84
CA ILE A 148 -6.96 -0.66 -1.42
C ILE A 148 -6.83 0.72 -0.77
N ARG A 149 -7.85 1.11 -0.01
CA ARG A 149 -7.88 2.35 0.78
C ARG A 149 -8.62 2.10 2.08
N ASN A 150 -8.04 2.46 3.21
CA ASN A 150 -8.70 2.43 4.53
C ASN A 150 -9.40 1.08 4.81
N MET A 151 -8.69 -0.05 4.57
CA MET A 151 -9.20 -1.42 4.71
C MET A 151 -10.37 -1.80 3.79
N GLN A 152 -10.68 -0.98 2.79
CA GLN A 152 -11.63 -1.31 1.73
C GLN A 152 -10.85 -1.56 0.44
N GLY A 153 -11.26 -2.56 -0.32
CA GLY A 153 -10.62 -2.92 -1.58
C GLY A 153 -11.61 -2.94 -2.72
N LYS A 154 -11.14 -2.62 -3.93
CA LYS A 154 -11.88 -2.84 -5.16
C LYS A 154 -10.94 -3.39 -6.24
N ILE A 155 -11.50 -4.18 -7.12
CA ILE A 155 -10.79 -4.83 -8.22
C ILE A 155 -11.46 -4.46 -9.54
N HIS A 156 -10.67 -4.03 -10.52
CA HIS A 156 -11.08 -3.85 -11.89
C HIS A 156 -10.63 -5.04 -12.72
N LEU A 157 -11.56 -5.63 -13.47
CA LEU A 157 -11.25 -6.76 -14.36
C LEU A 157 -11.22 -6.27 -15.81
N GLY A 158 -10.14 -6.57 -16.52
CA GLY A 158 -10.07 -6.38 -17.97
C GLY A 158 -11.09 -7.27 -18.70
N GLY A 159 -11.64 -6.78 -19.81
CA GLY A 159 -12.86 -7.30 -20.43
C GLY A 159 -13.01 -8.83 -20.52
N LYS A 160 -11.96 -9.59 -20.86
CA LYS A 160 -12.04 -11.07 -21.01
C LYS A 160 -12.18 -11.83 -19.69
N LEU A 161 -11.83 -11.22 -18.56
CA LEU A 161 -12.04 -11.72 -17.19
C LEU A 161 -13.44 -11.45 -16.65
N ILE A 162 -14.22 -10.62 -17.35
CA ILE A 162 -15.59 -10.34 -16.98
C ILE A 162 -16.48 -11.46 -17.54
N PRO A 163 -17.17 -12.24 -16.68
CA PRO A 163 -18.08 -13.27 -17.15
C PRO A 163 -19.20 -12.66 -18.01
N PRO A 164 -19.64 -13.31 -19.10
CA PRO A 164 -20.74 -12.81 -19.93
C PRO A 164 -22.04 -12.58 -19.15
N ILE A 165 -22.29 -13.42 -18.14
CA ILE A 165 -23.42 -13.28 -17.21
C ILE A 165 -22.87 -12.91 -15.84
N HIS A 166 -22.82 -11.61 -15.62
CA HIS A 166 -22.47 -10.99 -14.36
C HIS A 166 -23.62 -10.13 -13.83
N SER A 167 -23.69 -9.98 -12.52
CA SER A 167 -24.53 -9.00 -11.84
C SER A 167 -23.67 -8.21 -10.84
N GLY A 168 -23.83 -6.88 -10.87
CA GLY A 168 -22.99 -5.97 -10.12
C GLY A 168 -21.73 -5.55 -10.88
N GLY A 169 -20.90 -4.78 -10.19
CA GLY A 169 -19.76 -4.08 -10.78
C GLY A 169 -20.17 -2.74 -11.38
N THR A 170 -19.44 -1.67 -11.05
CA THR A 170 -19.69 -0.33 -11.60
C THR A 170 -18.52 0.04 -12.50
N ASN A 171 -18.75 0.14 -13.82
CA ASN A 171 -17.69 0.41 -14.81
C ASN A 171 -16.50 -0.57 -14.69
N GLY A 172 -16.79 -1.88 -14.56
CA GLY A 172 -15.76 -2.92 -14.43
C GLY A 172 -15.11 -3.02 -13.05
N TRP A 173 -15.60 -2.30 -12.04
CA TRP A 173 -15.09 -2.37 -10.66
C TRP A 173 -15.98 -3.19 -9.74
N TRP A 174 -15.41 -4.15 -9.02
CA TRP A 174 -16.07 -4.92 -7.96
C TRP A 174 -15.43 -4.65 -6.61
N ASN A 175 -16.24 -4.59 -5.56
CA ASN A 175 -15.73 -4.45 -4.19
C ASN A 175 -15.18 -5.79 -3.70
N LEU A 176 -14.04 -5.73 -3.02
CA LEU A 176 -13.44 -6.84 -2.31
C LEU A 176 -14.11 -6.99 -0.94
N LYS A 177 -14.66 -8.18 -0.71
CA LYS A 177 -15.15 -8.69 0.57
C LYS A 177 -14.08 -9.57 1.21
N ASP A 178 -14.18 -9.79 2.51
CA ASP A 178 -13.23 -10.58 3.29
C ASP A 178 -11.77 -10.14 3.07
N LEU A 179 -11.55 -8.83 2.85
CA LEU A 179 -10.23 -8.29 2.55
C LEU A 179 -9.30 -8.48 3.75
N ARG A 180 -8.15 -9.10 3.51
CA ARG A 180 -7.04 -9.18 4.45
C ARG A 180 -5.79 -8.66 3.78
N VAL A 181 -5.09 -7.78 4.46
CA VAL A 181 -3.84 -7.17 4.01
C VAL A 181 -2.80 -7.44 5.09
N THR A 182 -1.79 -8.24 4.75
CA THR A 182 -0.61 -8.49 5.59
C THR A 182 0.63 -7.97 4.86
N PRO A 183 1.80 -7.90 5.52
CA PRO A 183 3.05 -7.56 4.85
C PRO A 183 3.41 -8.51 3.69
N GLU A 184 3.00 -9.77 3.77
CA GLU A 184 3.33 -10.82 2.80
C GLU A 184 2.25 -11.02 1.74
N GLN A 185 0.97 -10.80 2.09
CA GLN A 185 -0.14 -11.18 1.21
C GLN A 185 -1.31 -10.21 1.27
N ILE A 186 -1.99 -10.05 0.13
CA ILE A 186 -3.32 -9.46 0.05
C ILE A 186 -4.28 -10.55 -0.41
N THR A 187 -5.39 -10.74 0.30
CA THR A 187 -6.43 -11.69 -0.09
C THR A 187 -7.80 -11.03 -0.02
N GLY A 188 -8.70 -11.42 -0.92
CA GLY A 188 -10.09 -11.00 -0.85
C GLY A 188 -10.97 -11.85 -1.76
N LYS A 189 -12.27 -11.56 -1.75
CA LYS A 189 -13.23 -12.13 -2.67
C LYS A 189 -14.02 -11.03 -3.32
N TYR A 190 -14.38 -11.18 -4.59
CA TYR A 190 -15.36 -10.30 -5.20
C TYR A 190 -16.52 -11.13 -5.73
N GLN A 191 -17.67 -10.50 -5.86
CA GLN A 191 -18.89 -11.17 -6.28
C GLN A 191 -19.24 -10.70 -7.68
N VAL A 192 -19.07 -11.58 -8.67
CA VAL A 192 -19.45 -11.30 -10.06
C VAL A 192 -20.90 -11.66 -10.34
N ASN A 193 -21.50 -12.56 -9.56
CA ASN A 193 -22.95 -12.78 -9.50
C ASN A 193 -23.32 -13.58 -8.22
N GLY A 194 -24.57 -14.02 -8.06
CA GLY A 194 -25.02 -14.77 -6.88
C GLY A 194 -24.26 -16.08 -6.62
N LEU A 195 -23.77 -16.75 -7.67
CA LEU A 195 -23.12 -18.06 -7.61
C LEU A 195 -21.60 -17.97 -7.72
N ASN A 196 -21.08 -16.99 -8.45
CA ASN A 196 -19.66 -16.82 -8.73
C ASN A 196 -19.03 -15.80 -7.76
N HIS A 197 -18.18 -16.31 -6.86
CA HIS A 197 -17.44 -15.52 -5.87
C HIS A 197 -15.93 -15.81 -5.98
N PRO A 198 -15.24 -15.30 -7.02
CA PRO A 198 -13.82 -15.56 -7.17
C PRO A 198 -13.01 -15.02 -6.01
N ARG A 199 -11.94 -15.74 -5.69
CA ARG A 199 -10.96 -15.36 -4.68
C ARG A 199 -9.73 -14.78 -5.35
N VAL A 200 -9.30 -13.61 -4.91
CA VAL A 200 -8.04 -12.98 -5.30
C VAL A 200 -7.00 -13.17 -4.21
N GLU A 201 -5.79 -13.52 -4.61
CA GLU A 201 -4.61 -13.64 -3.75
C GLU A 201 -3.43 -12.99 -4.44
N ILE A 202 -2.73 -12.12 -3.72
CA ILE A 202 -1.55 -11.42 -4.21
C ILE A 202 -0.44 -11.65 -3.20
N ASP A 203 0.65 -12.27 -3.65
CA ASP A 203 1.89 -12.35 -2.91
C ASP A 203 2.63 -11.01 -3.07
N ARG A 204 2.78 -10.27 -1.97
CA ARG A 204 3.44 -8.96 -1.96
C ARG A 204 4.95 -9.06 -2.05
N ARG A 205 5.54 -10.21 -1.72
CA ARG A 205 6.99 -10.43 -1.79
C ARG A 205 7.42 -10.72 -3.22
N SER A 206 6.66 -11.54 -3.94
CA SER A 206 6.98 -11.91 -5.32
C SER A 206 6.24 -11.10 -6.37
N GLY A 207 5.25 -10.28 -5.97
CA GLY A 207 4.36 -9.55 -6.88
C GLY A 207 3.43 -10.46 -7.68
N ARG A 208 3.18 -11.70 -7.26
CA ARG A 208 2.36 -12.64 -8.05
C ARG A 208 0.89 -12.52 -7.67
N ILE A 209 0.01 -12.54 -8.67
CA ILE A 209 -1.44 -12.57 -8.46
C ILE A 209 -2.05 -13.87 -8.94
N ALA A 210 -3.08 -14.29 -8.21
CA ALA A 210 -3.95 -15.38 -8.54
C ALA A 210 -5.41 -14.97 -8.35
N ILE A 211 -6.23 -15.21 -9.36
CA ILE A 211 -7.69 -15.18 -9.22
C ILE A 211 -8.19 -16.58 -9.49
N ASN A 212 -8.95 -17.12 -8.55
CA ASN A 212 -9.54 -18.45 -8.64
C ASN A 212 -11.06 -18.34 -8.52
N GLY A 213 -11.76 -18.71 -9.58
CA GLY A 213 -13.22 -18.83 -9.65
C GLY A 213 -13.58 -19.79 -10.77
N ILE A 214 -14.63 -19.45 -11.53
CA ILE A 214 -14.96 -20.17 -12.78
C ILE A 214 -13.90 -19.86 -13.85
N GLU A 215 -13.45 -18.61 -13.94
CA GLU A 215 -12.22 -18.27 -14.64
C GLU A 215 -11.03 -18.31 -13.68
N HIS A 216 -9.87 -18.68 -14.23
CA HIS A 216 -8.59 -18.59 -13.54
C HIS A 216 -7.75 -17.50 -14.18
N PHE A 217 -7.01 -16.75 -13.35
CA PHE A 217 -6.03 -15.77 -13.82
C PHE A 217 -4.77 -15.89 -12.98
N ARG A 218 -3.62 -15.81 -13.66
CA ARG A 218 -2.30 -15.78 -13.04
C ARG A 218 -1.48 -14.70 -13.71
N GLY A 219 -0.73 -13.95 -12.92
CA GLY A 219 0.06 -12.85 -13.45
C GLY A 219 1.02 -12.25 -12.44
N THR A 220 1.57 -11.12 -12.80
CA THR A 220 2.48 -10.32 -12.00
C THR A 220 1.91 -8.91 -11.84
N CYS A 221 2.07 -8.34 -10.65
CA CYS A 221 1.59 -7.03 -10.28
C CYS A 221 2.73 -6.05 -10.10
N ASP A 222 2.52 -4.84 -10.60
CA ASP A 222 3.34 -3.69 -10.32
C ASP A 222 2.68 -2.80 -9.26
N SER A 223 3.39 -2.65 -8.13
CA SER A 223 3.02 -1.66 -7.11
C SER A 223 3.57 -0.30 -7.52
N GLY A 224 2.67 0.65 -7.70
CA GLY A 224 3.05 2.04 -7.93
C GLY A 224 2.17 2.95 -7.10
N ASP A 225 2.72 4.07 -6.64
CA ASP A 225 1.89 5.21 -6.26
C ASP A 225 1.40 5.87 -7.55
N TRP A 226 0.43 5.23 -8.21
CA TRP A 226 -0.21 5.71 -9.44
C TRP A 226 -1.01 7.00 -9.20
N SER A 227 -1.12 7.44 -7.93
CA SER A 227 -1.67 8.74 -7.53
C SER A 227 -0.61 9.84 -7.49
N SER A 228 0.69 9.53 -7.48
CA SER A 228 1.78 10.50 -7.30
C SER A 228 2.83 10.50 -8.42
N GLY A 229 2.65 9.70 -9.48
CA GLY A 229 3.52 9.71 -10.66
C GLY A 229 4.96 9.24 -10.42
N ARG A 230 5.27 8.58 -9.30
CA ARG A 230 6.58 7.97 -9.05
C ARG A 230 6.48 6.45 -9.18
N THR A 231 6.93 5.94 -10.30
CA THR A 231 7.31 4.54 -10.45
C THR A 231 8.69 4.34 -9.84
N ARG A 232 8.81 3.41 -8.89
CA ARG A 232 9.98 2.57 -8.69
C ARG A 232 9.70 1.51 -7.62
N PHE A 233 10.01 0.27 -7.99
CA PHE A 233 10.38 -0.80 -7.08
C PHE A 233 11.72 -0.49 -6.43
#